data_AF-A0AAU7QED3-F1
#
_entry.id   AF-A0AAU7QED3-F1
#
_cell.length_a   1.000
_cell.length_b   1.000
_cell.length_c   1.000
_cell.angle_alpha   90.00
_cell.angle_beta   90.00
_cell.angle_gamma   90.00
#
_symmetry.space_group_name_H-M   'P 1'
#
loop_
_entity.id
_entity.type
_entity.pdbx_description
1 polymer ?
#
loop_
_entity_poly.entity_id
_entity_poly.type
_entity_poly.pdbx_seq_one_letter_code
_entity_poly.pdbx_strand_id
1 'polypeptide(L)'
;MAAACQTHLLADALYGGGGNFAASKAALLRIGGFDTSIPFYGEDTNIARRLAGEGRVRFILSMVMETSARRLKEEGFITTAMRYVLNFMSEAIRNKPATSVYRDIR
;
A
#
# COMPACT_ATOMS: atom_id res chain seq x y z
N MET A 1 26.93 10.11 19.18
CA MET A 1 25.97 8.99 19.16
C MET A 1 24.56 9.58 19.09
N ALA A 2 24.07 9.88 17.89
CA ALA A 2 22.77 10.52 17.70
C ALA A 2 21.71 9.45 17.41
N ALA A 3 20.73 9.32 18.31
CA ALA A 3 19.57 8.46 18.12
C ALA A 3 18.68 9.07 17.03
N ALA A 4 18.92 8.68 15.77
CA ALA A 4 18.00 8.99 14.68
C ALA A 4 16.70 8.23 14.94
N CYS A 5 15.69 8.93 15.43
CA CYS A 5 14.31 8.45 15.53
C CYS A 5 13.83 8.08 14.12
N GLN A 6 13.98 6.80 13.75
CA GLN A 6 13.68 6.26 12.42
C GLN A 6 12.18 6.32 12.15
N THR A 7 11.74 7.45 11.60
CA THR A 7 10.39 7.61 11.04
C THR A 7 10.47 7.23 9.56
N HIS A 8 9.79 6.16 9.18
CA HIS A 8 9.70 5.69 7.80
C HIS A 8 8.33 6.14 7.26
N LEU A 9 8.32 7.31 6.62
CA LEU A 9 7.12 8.11 6.39
C LEU A 9 6.24 7.57 5.24
N LEU A 10 5.23 6.75 5.56
CA LEU A 10 4.29 6.17 4.58
C LEU A 10 2.99 6.94 4.43
N ALA A 11 2.87 7.69 3.34
CA ALA A 11 1.74 8.54 3.04
C ALA A 11 0.78 7.93 2.02
N ASP A 12 0.01 6.89 2.35
CA ASP A 12 -1.11 6.50 1.47
C ASP A 12 -2.43 7.10 1.96
N ALA A 13 -3.08 7.84 1.06
CA ALA A 13 -4.44 8.32 1.26
C ALA A 13 -5.40 7.13 1.14
N LEU A 14 -6.46 7.16 1.96
CA LEU A 14 -7.44 6.11 2.25
C LEU A 14 -8.22 5.53 1.04
N TYR A 15 -7.80 5.76 -0.21
CA TYR A 15 -8.50 5.30 -1.41
C TYR A 15 -7.67 5.28 -2.71
N GLY A 16 -6.34 5.14 -2.64
CA GLY A 16 -5.49 5.07 -3.83
C GLY A 16 -4.49 3.94 -3.69
N GLY A 17 -4.52 2.95 -4.59
CA GLY A 17 -3.47 1.92 -4.66
C GLY A 17 -2.10 2.58 -4.71
N GLY A 18 -1.10 1.97 -4.07
CA GLY A 18 0.07 2.61 -3.43
C GLY A 18 1.06 3.36 -4.32
N GLY A 19 0.56 4.21 -5.21
CA GLY A 19 1.31 5.10 -6.09
C GLY A 19 1.89 6.30 -5.36
N ASN A 20 1.55 6.49 -4.08
CA ASN A 20 1.94 7.61 -3.27
C ASN A 20 2.51 7.10 -1.95
N PHE A 21 3.84 6.93 -1.87
CA PHE A 21 4.50 6.70 -0.59
C PHE A 21 5.97 7.11 -0.64
N ALA A 22 6.57 7.29 0.52
CA ALA A 22 8.01 7.43 0.66
C ALA A 22 8.53 6.46 1.72
N ALA A 23 9.73 5.94 1.54
CA ALA A 23 10.38 5.15 2.57
C ALA A 23 11.89 5.35 2.47
N SER A 24 12.58 5.24 3.61
CA SER A 24 14.04 5.28 3.58
C SER A 24 14.57 4.06 2.83
N LYS A 25 15.60 4.26 2.00
CA LYS A 25 16.29 3.16 1.29
C LYS A 25 16.73 2.06 2.25
N ALA A 26 17.28 2.43 3.41
CA ALA A 26 17.75 1.48 4.40
C ALA A 26 16.61 0.59 4.93
N ALA A 27 15.45 1.15 5.26
CA ALA A 27 14.30 0.36 5.70
C ALA A 27 13.76 -0.56 4.61
N LEU A 28 13.66 -0.06 3.37
CA LEU A 28 13.25 -0.88 2.22
C LEU A 28 14.16 -2.08 2.03
N LEU A 29 15.48 -1.89 2.14
CA LEU A 29 16.44 -2.99 2.03
C LEU A 29 16.32 -3.98 3.20
N ARG A 30 16.08 -3.51 4.44
CA ARG A 30 15.91 -4.38 5.61
C ARG A 30 14.67 -5.26 5.50
N ILE A 31 13.56 -4.70 5.02
CA ILE A 31 12.36 -5.52 4.82
C ILE A 31 12.47 -6.44 3.60
N GLY A 32 13.48 -6.27 2.73
CA GLY A 32 13.65 -7.07 1.50
C GLY A 32 12.88 -6.53 0.28
N GLY A 33 12.52 -5.25 0.27
CA GLY A 33 11.80 -4.61 -0.83
C GLY A 33 10.34 -5.07 -0.98
N PHE A 34 9.77 -4.85 -2.16
CA PHE A 34 8.40 -5.26 -2.48
C PHE A 34 8.26 -6.78 -2.59
N ASP A 35 7.12 -7.32 -2.16
CA ASP A 35 6.76 -8.71 -2.46
C ASP A 35 6.20 -8.80 -3.88
N THR A 36 7.01 -9.29 -4.82
CA THR A 36 6.62 -9.41 -6.23
C THR A 36 5.63 -10.54 -6.50
N SER A 37 5.25 -11.33 -5.49
CA SER A 37 4.16 -12.31 -5.62
C SER A 37 2.77 -11.66 -5.56
N ILE A 38 2.68 -10.42 -5.09
CA ILE A 38 1.44 -9.64 -5.04
C ILE A 38 1.33 -8.81 -6.32
N PRO A 39 0.35 -9.11 -7.21
CA PRO A 39 0.31 -8.48 -8.53
C PRO A 39 -0.23 -7.06 -8.52
N PHE A 40 -1.19 -6.76 -7.63
CA PHE A 40 -1.82 -5.45 -7.56
C PHE A 40 -2.45 -5.16 -6.20
N TYR A 41 -3.54 -5.82 -5.82
CA TYR A 41 -4.27 -5.45 -4.61
C TYR A 41 -3.55 -5.88 -3.32
N GLY A 42 -3.28 -4.94 -2.41
CA GLY A 42 -2.75 -5.20 -1.06
C GLY A 42 -1.21 -5.13 -0.97
N GLU A 43 -0.55 -4.83 -2.07
CA GLU A 43 0.86 -4.46 -2.17
C GLU A 43 1.26 -3.29 -1.23
N ASP A 44 0.39 -2.28 -1.16
CA ASP A 44 0.51 -1.06 -0.36
C ASP A 44 0.47 -1.38 1.13
N THR A 45 -0.46 -2.24 1.50
CA THR A 45 -0.70 -2.71 2.85
C THR A 45 0.43 -3.65 3.27
N ASN A 46 0.94 -4.49 2.36
CA ASN A 46 2.05 -5.40 2.62
C ASN A 46 3.33 -4.62 2.96
N ILE A 47 3.69 -3.64 2.12
CA ILE A 47 4.88 -2.83 2.36
C ILE A 47 4.71 -1.99 3.63
N ALA A 48 3.52 -1.45 3.88
CA ALA A 48 3.26 -0.66 5.09
C ALA A 48 3.36 -1.46 6.37
N ARG A 49 2.76 -2.65 6.40
CA ARG A 49 2.83 -3.57 7.53
C ARG A 49 4.26 -4.03 7.80
N ARG A 50 5.04 -4.35 6.76
CA ARG A 50 6.45 -4.76 6.92
C ARG A 50 7.33 -3.61 7.42
N LEU A 51 7.13 -2.40 6.90
CA LEU A 51 7.84 -1.21 7.38
C LEU A 51 7.45 -0.82 8.81
N ALA A 52 6.22 -1.10 9.24
CA ALA A 52 5.79 -0.89 10.62
C ALA A 52 6.56 -1.78 11.63
N GLY A 53 7.11 -2.91 11.17
CA GLY A 53 8.05 -3.73 11.97
C GLY A 53 9.43 -3.09 12.15
N GLU A 54 9.85 -2.21 11.23
CA GLU A 54 11.16 -1.55 11.24
C GLU A 54 11.15 -0.16 11.90
N GLY A 55 9.97 0.48 12.03
CA GLY A 55 9.85 1.81 12.60
C GLY A 55 8.45 2.40 12.48
N ARG A 56 8.33 3.71 12.70
CA ARG A 56 7.03 4.39 12.69
C ARG A 56 6.56 4.65 11.27
N VAL A 57 5.34 4.19 10.99
CA VAL A 57 4.54 4.43 9.78
C VAL A 57 3.50 5.51 10.06
N ARG A 58 3.31 6.47 9.14
CA ARG A 58 2.46 7.66 9.34
C ARG A 58 1.66 7.99 8.09
N PHE A 59 0.36 7.72 8.13
CA PHE A 59 -0.56 8.12 7.07
C PHE A 59 -0.70 9.66 7.00
N ILE A 60 -0.53 10.20 5.79
CA ILE A 60 -0.64 11.64 5.53
C ILE A 60 -1.81 11.86 4.58
N LEU A 61 -2.97 12.17 5.15
CA LEU A 61 -4.21 12.35 4.40
C LEU A 61 -4.21 13.60 3.50
N SER A 62 -3.27 14.52 3.70
CA SER A 62 -3.08 15.69 2.83
C SER A 62 -2.31 15.37 1.54
N MET A 63 -1.76 14.16 1.40
CA MET A 63 -1.04 13.73 0.20
C MET A 63 -2.04 13.20 -0.84
N VAL A 64 -2.73 14.13 -1.50
CA VAL A 64 -3.73 13.82 -2.53
C VAL A 64 -3.10 13.96 -3.91
N MET A 65 -3.38 13.00 -4.79
CA MET A 65 -2.96 13.01 -6.19
C MET A 65 -4.18 12.77 -7.08
N GLU A 66 -4.35 13.61 -8.10
CA GLU A 66 -5.34 13.37 -9.14
C GLU A 66 -4.95 12.14 -9.94
N THR A 67 -5.86 11.18 -10.05
CA THR A 67 -5.65 9.92 -10.77
C THR A 67 -6.79 9.65 -11.73
N SER A 68 -6.51 8.80 -12.71
CA SER A 68 -7.48 8.43 -13.74
C SER A 68 -8.62 7.58 -13.17
N ALA A 69 -9.86 7.91 -13.53
CA ALA A 69 -11.05 7.14 -13.16
C ALA A 69 -11.28 5.87 -14.01
N ARG A 70 -10.33 5.46 -14.87
CA ARG A 70 -10.49 4.32 -15.81
C ARG A 70 -11.01 3.04 -15.14
N ARG A 71 -10.37 2.59 -14.06
CA ARG A 71 -10.76 1.35 -13.35
C ARG A 71 -12.13 1.45 -12.70
N LEU A 72 -12.45 2.61 -12.11
CA LEU A 72 -13.77 2.85 -11.53
C LEU A 72 -14.88 2.81 -12.58
N LYS A 73 -14.60 3.27 -13.81
CA LYS A 73 -15.55 3.21 -14.94
C LYS A 73 -15.72 1.78 -15.49
N GLU A 74 -14.64 1.01 -15.56
CA GLU A 74 -14.66 -0.35 -16.13
C GLU A 74 -15.19 -1.40 -15.15
N GLU A 75 -14.74 -1.39 -13.88
CA GLU A 75 -15.12 -2.40 -12.88
C GLU A 75 -16.33 -1.97 -12.01
N GLY A 76 -16.65 -0.69 -12.02
CA GLY A 76 -17.67 -0.09 -11.16
C GLY A 76 -17.14 0.35 -9.79
N PHE A 77 -17.60 1.51 -9.34
CA PHE A 77 -17.10 2.16 -8.11
C PHE A 77 -17.19 1.26 -6.88
N ILE A 78 -18.37 0.68 -6.58
CA ILE A 78 -18.59 -0.15 -5.38
C ILE A 78 -17.75 -1.44 -5.44
N THR A 79 -17.66 -2.08 -6.60
CA THR A 79 -16.86 -3.29 -6.79
C THR A 79 -15.39 -3.03 -6.50
N THR A 80 -14.83 -1.96 -7.08
CA THR A 80 -13.44 -1.56 -6.85
C THR A 80 -13.22 -1.17 -5.39
N ALA A 81 -14.14 -0.39 -4.79
CA ALA A 81 -14.11 -0.02 -3.36
C ALA A 81 -13.94 -1.25 -2.46
N MET A 82 -14.84 -2.21 -2.63
CA MET A 82 -14.88 -3.42 -1.82
C MET A 82 -13.64 -4.27 -2.03
N ARG A 83 -13.10 -4.35 -3.27
CA ARG A 83 -11.84 -5.07 -3.52
C ARG A 83 -10.68 -4.44 -2.75
N TYR A 84 -10.52 -3.12 -2.76
CA TYR A 84 -9.47 -2.46 -1.98
C TYR A 84 -9.63 -2.72 -0.47
N VAL A 85 -10.83 -2.52 0.08
CA VAL A 85 -11.12 -2.76 1.50
C VAL A 85 -10.83 -4.21 1.90
N LEU A 86 -11.30 -5.19 1.13
CA LEU A 86 -11.09 -6.60 1.43
C LEU A 86 -9.61 -7.00 1.38
N ASN A 87 -8.85 -6.48 0.42
CA ASN A 87 -7.42 -6.78 0.32
C ASN A 87 -6.61 -6.09 1.42
N PHE A 88 -6.94 -4.84 1.77
CA PHE A 88 -6.36 -4.16 2.93
C PHE A 88 -6.58 -4.97 4.21
N MET A 89 -7.83 -5.31 4.53
CA MET A 89 -8.16 -6.06 5.75
C MET A 89 -7.50 -7.44 5.76
N SER A 90 -7.49 -8.11 4.60
CA SER A 90 -6.85 -9.40 4.44
C SER A 90 -5.35 -9.35 4.67
N GLU A 91 -4.65 -8.40 4.04
CA GLU A 91 -3.21 -8.25 4.18
C GLU A 91 -2.83 -7.80 5.59
N ALA A 92 -3.61 -6.90 6.20
CA ALA A 92 -3.37 -6.41 7.54
C ALA A 92 -3.52 -7.51 8.62
N ILE A 93 -4.47 -8.42 8.47
CA ILE A 93 -4.77 -9.46 9.48
C ILE A 93 -4.08 -10.79 9.17
N ARG A 94 -4.07 -11.22 7.91
CA ARG A 94 -3.59 -12.53 7.46
C ARG A 94 -2.21 -12.49 6.80
N ASN A 95 -1.61 -11.30 6.63
CA ASN A 95 -0.36 -11.09 5.90
C ASN A 95 -0.39 -11.63 4.46
N LYS A 96 -1.60 -11.72 3.88
CA LYS A 96 -1.83 -12.18 2.50
C LYS A 96 -3.00 -11.42 1.90
N PRO A 97 -2.93 -10.96 0.63
CA PRO A 97 -4.06 -10.34 -0.04
C PRO A 97 -5.19 -11.35 -0.28
N ALA A 98 -6.42 -10.87 -0.35
CA ALA A 98 -7.59 -11.70 -0.64
C ALA A 98 -7.68 -12.07 -2.13
N THR A 99 -7.14 -11.23 -2.99
CA THR A 99 -7.19 -11.35 -4.44
C THR A 99 -5.81 -11.72 -4.98
N SER A 100 -5.70 -12.90 -5.58
CA SER A 100 -4.46 -13.37 -6.23
C SER A 100 -4.43 -13.09 -7.74
N VAL A 101 -5.59 -12.87 -8.36
CA VAL A 101 -5.73 -12.63 -9.80
C VAL A 101 -6.21 -11.20 -10.03
N TYR A 102 -5.44 -10.45 -10.81
CA TYR A 102 -5.74 -9.08 -11.20
C TYR A 102 -5.77 -8.97 -12.72
N ARG A 103 -6.77 -8.28 -13.26
CA ARG A 103 -6.86 -7.93 -14.68
C ARG A 103 -6.29 -6.54 -14.86
N ASP A 104 -5.28 -6.41 -15.73
CA ASP A 104 -4.65 -5.12 -15.93
C ASP A 104 -5.54 -4.14 -16.70
N ILE A 105 -5.79 -2.98 -16.08
CA ILE A 105 -6.56 -1.86 -16.63
C ILE A 105 -5.70 -0.61 -16.43
N ARG A 106 -4.69 -0.43 -17.29
CA ARG A 106 -3.80 0.74 -17.29
C ARG A 106 -4.17 1.73 -18.37
#